data_AF-A0A8D2LEF1-F1
#
_entry.id   AF-A0A8D2LEF1-F1
#
_cell.length_a   1.000
_cell.length_b   1.000
_cell.length_c   1.000
_cell.angle_alpha   90.00
_cell.angle_beta   90.00
_cell.angle_gamma   90.00
#
_symmetry.space_group_name_H-M   'P 1'
#
loop_
_entity.id
_entity.type
_entity.pdbx_description
1 polymer ?
#
loop_
_entity_poly.entity_id
_entity_poly.type
_entity_poly.pdbx_seq_one_letter_code
_entity_poly.pdbx_strand_id
1 'polypeptide(L)'
;MASYLAQDIQLAKRHEEILSQRLVLLQQMESHLGDKEAEKTWQMQESSAAHKRNVALLNTRYWAKVEESIPKWEPFFLGRIQAPVGVKKIKQTKQYTSLSKGSIFK
;
A
#
# COMPACT_ATOMS: atom_id res chain seq x y z
N MET A 1 65.47 32.36 -6.64
CA MET A 1 64.08 32.73 -7.01
C MET A 1 63.38 31.69 -7.89
N ALA A 2 64.06 31.05 -8.85
CA ALA A 2 63.43 30.04 -9.73
C ALA A 2 62.85 28.79 -9.01
N SER A 3 63.41 28.38 -7.86
CA SER A 3 62.96 27.18 -7.13
C SER A 3 61.56 27.32 -6.52
N TYR A 4 61.19 28.50 -6.01
CA TYR A 4 59.87 28.74 -5.41
C TYR A 4 58.77 28.78 -6.48
N LEU A 5 59.05 29.47 -7.60
CA LEU A 5 58.15 29.51 -8.75
C LEU A 5 57.87 28.10 -9.30
N ALA A 6 58.88 27.25 -9.40
CA ALA A 6 58.70 25.86 -9.82
C ALA A 6 57.80 25.08 -8.85
N GLN A 7 57.92 25.31 -7.54
CA GLN A 7 57.10 24.67 -6.52
C GLN A 7 55.64 25.12 -6.58
N ASP A 8 55.38 26.41 -6.75
CA ASP A 8 54.01 26.96 -6.86
C ASP A 8 53.29 26.42 -8.09
N ILE A 9 54.00 26.30 -9.22
CA ILE A 9 53.45 25.70 -10.45
C ILE A 9 53.06 24.23 -10.22
N GLN A 10 53.90 23.46 -9.50
CA GLN A 10 53.58 22.06 -9.19
C GLN A 10 52.40 21.94 -8.22
N LEU A 11 52.32 22.83 -7.23
CA LEU A 11 51.20 22.86 -6.29
C LEU A 11 49.88 23.23 -6.98
N ALA A 12 49.90 24.18 -7.90
CA ALA A 12 48.74 24.54 -8.71
C ALA A 12 48.27 23.34 -9.56
N LYS A 13 49.20 22.62 -10.20
CA LYS A 13 48.86 21.40 -10.96
C LYS A 13 48.22 20.33 -10.09
N ARG A 14 48.73 20.09 -8.88
CA ARG A 14 48.12 19.16 -7.92
C ARG A 14 46.73 19.61 -7.50
N HIS A 15 46.51 20.92 -7.29
CA HIS A 15 45.19 21.44 -6.97
C HIS A 15 44.19 21.21 -8.10
N GLU A 16 44.57 21.48 -9.34
CA GLU A 16 43.72 21.21 -10.51
C GLU A 16 43.36 19.73 -10.63
N GLU A 17 44.32 18.84 -10.34
CA GLU A 17 44.07 17.39 -10.32
C GLU A 17 43.08 17.00 -9.21
N ILE A 18 43.25 17.54 -7.99
CA ILE A 18 42.32 17.30 -6.87
C ILE A 18 40.92 17.81 -7.21
N LEU A 19 40.81 19.00 -7.80
CA LEU A 19 39.52 19.58 -8.20
C LEU A 19 38.86 18.73 -9.30
N SER A 20 39.63 18.26 -10.27
CA SER A 20 39.15 17.38 -11.35
C SER A 20 38.60 16.06 -10.79
N GLN A 21 39.34 15.41 -9.88
CA GLN A 21 38.89 14.18 -9.24
C GLN A 21 37.62 14.39 -8.40
N ARG A 22 37.56 15.49 -7.64
CA ARG A 22 36.38 15.83 -6.82
C ARG A 22 35.15 16.06 -7.69
N LEU A 23 35.31 16.73 -8.84
CA LEU A 23 34.21 16.96 -9.77
C LEU A 23 33.62 15.66 -10.30
N VAL A 24 34.48 14.73 -10.74
CA VAL A 24 34.05 13.41 -11.23
C VAL A 24 33.32 12.64 -10.13
N LEU A 25 33.84 12.62 -8.91
CA LEU A 25 33.21 11.92 -7.80
C LEU A 25 31.84 12.50 -7.46
N LEU A 26 31.71 13.84 -7.44
CA LEU A 26 30.42 14.50 -7.21
C LEU A 26 29.41 14.15 -8.29
N GLN A 27 29.81 14.16 -9.56
CA GLN A 27 28.94 13.77 -10.67
C GLN A 27 28.49 12.30 -10.57
N GLN A 28 29.40 11.39 -10.18
CA GLN A 28 29.06 9.98 -9.97
C GLN A 28 28.08 9.81 -8.81
N MET A 29 28.29 10.52 -7.69
CA MET A 29 27.40 10.48 -6.54
C MET A 29 26.01 11.00 -6.88
N GLU A 30 25.90 12.08 -7.65
CA GLU A 30 24.63 12.67 -8.08
C GLU A 30 23.88 11.71 -9.02
N SER A 31 24.57 11.14 -10.00
CA SER A 31 23.98 10.20 -10.96
C SER A 31 23.45 8.95 -10.26
N HIS A 32 24.25 8.36 -9.36
CA HIS A 32 23.84 7.18 -8.60
C HIS A 32 22.69 7.46 -7.63
N LEU A 33 22.59 8.68 -7.08
CA LEU A 33 21.43 9.07 -6.29
C LEU A 33 20.17 9.17 -7.17
N GLY A 34 20.29 9.80 -8.34
CA GLY A 34 19.20 9.90 -9.32
C GLY A 34 18.69 8.53 -9.76
N ASP A 35 19.58 7.62 -10.11
CA ASP A 35 19.25 6.24 -10.51
C ASP A 35 18.53 5.49 -9.40
N LYS A 36 18.99 5.62 -8.16
CA LYS A 36 18.37 4.99 -6.99
C LYS A 36 16.95 5.50 -6.72
N GLU A 37 16.73 6.80 -6.86
CA GLU A 37 15.39 7.36 -6.68
C GLU A 37 14.46 6.94 -7.82
N ALA A 38 14.93 6.93 -9.06
CA ALA A 38 14.18 6.41 -10.19
C ALA A 38 13.77 4.94 -9.98
N GLU A 39 14.69 4.08 -9.55
CA GLU A 39 14.41 2.67 -9.26
C GLU A 39 13.31 2.52 -8.19
N LYS A 40 13.39 3.27 -7.08
CA LYS A 40 12.35 3.25 -6.05
C LYS A 40 10.98 3.65 -6.59
N THR A 41 10.94 4.65 -7.48
CA THR A 41 9.66 5.09 -8.09
C THR A 41 9.06 4.02 -9.00
N TRP A 42 9.87 3.35 -9.82
CA TRP A 42 9.41 2.24 -10.67
C TRP A 42 8.93 1.05 -9.85
N GLN A 43 9.68 0.66 -8.81
CA GLN A 43 9.29 -0.42 -7.89
C GLN A 43 7.99 -0.10 -7.15
N MET A 44 7.80 1.13 -6.68
CA MET A 44 6.55 1.55 -6.04
C MET A 44 5.37 1.53 -7.02
N GLN A 45 5.59 1.96 -8.27
CA GLN A 45 4.57 1.91 -9.30
C GLN A 45 4.19 0.47 -9.65
N GLU A 46 5.16 -0.42 -9.81
CA GLU A 46 4.94 -1.83 -10.11
C GLU A 46 4.20 -2.53 -8.97
N SER A 47 4.62 -2.31 -7.72
CA SER A 47 3.95 -2.83 -6.53
C SER A 47 2.50 -2.32 -6.41
N SER A 48 2.26 -1.03 -6.68
CA SER A 48 0.91 -0.46 -6.70
C SER A 48 0.03 -1.07 -7.79
N ALA A 49 0.59 -1.26 -8.99
CA ALA A 49 -0.12 -1.90 -10.10
C ALA A 49 -0.46 -3.37 -9.79
N ALA A 50 0.51 -4.13 -9.23
CA ALA A 50 0.31 -5.49 -8.79
C ALA A 50 -0.75 -5.58 -7.68
N HIS A 51 -0.72 -4.67 -6.71
CA HIS A 51 -1.71 -4.61 -5.64
C HIS A 51 -3.13 -4.39 -6.19
N LYS A 52 -3.31 -3.41 -7.09
CA LYS A 52 -4.61 -3.15 -7.75
C LYS A 52 -5.12 -4.38 -8.50
N ARG A 53 -4.24 -5.07 -9.24
CA ARG A 53 -4.57 -6.31 -9.94
C ARG A 53 -4.99 -7.41 -8.96
N ASN A 54 -4.25 -7.60 -7.88
CA ASN A 54 -4.53 -8.62 -6.88
C ASN A 54 -5.87 -8.39 -6.18
N VAL A 55 -6.19 -7.13 -5.83
CA VAL A 55 -7.50 -6.77 -5.26
C VAL A 55 -8.63 -7.10 -6.23
N ALA A 56 -8.49 -6.74 -7.51
CA ALA A 56 -9.48 -7.07 -8.53
C ALA A 56 -9.68 -8.59 -8.67
N LEU A 57 -8.59 -9.36 -8.75
CA LEU A 57 -8.65 -10.82 -8.85
C LEU A 57 -9.30 -11.47 -7.62
N LEU A 58 -8.97 -11.00 -6.42
CA LEU A 58 -9.57 -11.49 -5.18
C LEU A 58 -11.07 -11.20 -5.14
N ASN A 59 -11.49 -10.00 -5.53
CA ASN A 59 -12.90 -9.65 -5.61
C ASN A 59 -13.65 -10.51 -6.63
N THR A 60 -13.10 -10.67 -7.83
CA THR A 60 -13.70 -11.54 -8.86
C THR A 60 -13.85 -12.98 -8.35
N ARG A 61 -12.82 -13.52 -7.70
CA ARG A 61 -12.86 -14.87 -7.12
C ARG A 61 -13.89 -14.98 -6.00
N TYR A 62 -13.98 -13.96 -5.14
CA TYR A 62 -14.96 -13.90 -4.06
C TYR A 62 -16.38 -13.95 -4.62
N TRP A 63 -16.71 -13.07 -5.57
CA TRP A 63 -18.05 -13.01 -6.16
C TRP A 63 -18.39 -14.29 -6.93
N ALA A 64 -17.46 -14.87 -7.67
CA ALA A 64 -17.66 -16.17 -8.29
C ALA A 64 -17.98 -17.27 -7.26
N LYS A 65 -17.30 -17.27 -6.11
CA LYS A 65 -17.57 -18.22 -5.02
C LYS A 65 -18.95 -17.99 -4.38
N VAL A 66 -19.36 -16.72 -4.27
CA VAL A 66 -20.69 -16.34 -3.80
C VAL A 66 -21.74 -16.87 -4.77
N GLU A 67 -21.60 -16.61 -6.07
CA GLU A 67 -22.52 -17.11 -7.12
C GLU A 67 -22.62 -18.64 -7.13
N GLU A 68 -21.50 -19.36 -7.01
CA GLU A 68 -21.47 -20.82 -6.88
C GLU A 68 -22.23 -21.31 -5.63
N SER A 69 -22.24 -20.50 -4.57
CA SER A 69 -22.84 -20.87 -3.30
C SER A 69 -24.33 -20.49 -3.21
N ILE A 70 -24.77 -19.41 -3.86
CA ILE A 70 -26.14 -18.87 -3.78
C ILE A 70 -27.23 -19.95 -3.96
N PRO A 71 -27.17 -20.85 -4.97
CA PRO A 71 -28.20 -21.88 -5.15
C PRO A 71 -28.38 -22.79 -3.93
N LYS A 72 -27.30 -23.08 -3.18
CA LYS A 72 -27.37 -23.89 -1.96
C LYS A 72 -28.16 -23.21 -0.85
N TRP A 73 -28.22 -21.87 -0.87
CA TRP A 73 -28.95 -21.06 0.10
C TRP A 73 -30.38 -20.72 -0.35
N GLU A 74 -30.72 -20.93 -1.62
CA GLU A 74 -32.04 -20.61 -2.17
C GLU A 74 -33.21 -21.24 -1.38
N PRO A 75 -33.18 -22.53 -1.00
CA PRO A 75 -34.29 -23.11 -0.24
C PRO A 75 -34.43 -22.51 1.15
N PHE A 76 -33.32 -22.05 1.75
CA PHE A 76 -33.34 -21.37 3.05
C PHE A 76 -33.97 -19.97 2.93
N PHE A 77 -33.57 -19.19 1.92
CA PHE A 77 -34.17 -17.86 1.68
C PHE A 77 -35.67 -17.92 1.36
N LEU A 78 -36.11 -19.02 0.74
CA LEU A 78 -37.52 -19.27 0.46
C LEU A 78 -38.28 -19.90 1.64
N GLY A 79 -37.65 -20.07 2.81
CA GLY A 79 -38.28 -20.65 4.00
C GLY A 79 -38.60 -22.14 3.90
N ARG A 80 -38.08 -22.84 2.88
CA ARG A 80 -38.32 -24.27 2.62
C ARG A 80 -37.46 -25.18 3.50
N ILE A 81 -36.32 -24.68 3.97
CA ILE A 81 -35.42 -25.39 4.89
C ILE A 81 -34.94 -24.46 6.01
N GLN A 82 -34.44 -25.04 7.10
CA GLN A 82 -33.69 -24.29 8.10
C GLN A 82 -32.30 -23.90 7.60
N ALA A 83 -31.66 -22.94 8.27
CA ALA A 83 -30.36 -22.41 7.87
C ALA A 83 -29.32 -23.52 7.66
N PRO A 84 -28.50 -23.44 6.60
CA PRO A 84 -27.42 -24.39 6.37
C PRO A 84 -26.46 -24.49 7.57
N VAL A 85 -25.81 -25.65 7.71
CA VAL A 85 -24.87 -25.94 8.81
C VAL A 85 -23.77 -24.87 8.86
N GLY A 86 -23.58 -24.26 10.03
CA GLY A 86 -22.59 -23.19 10.27
C GLY A 86 -23.18 -21.80 10.51
N VAL A 87 -24.48 -21.60 10.27
CA VAL A 87 -25.17 -20.34 10.60
C VAL A 87 -25.60 -20.34 12.07
N LYS A 88 -24.92 -19.54 12.91
CA LYS A 88 -25.34 -19.33 14.31
C LYS A 88 -26.63 -18.51 14.32
N LYS A 89 -27.73 -19.09 14.83
CA LYS A 89 -28.97 -18.33 15.09
C LYS A 89 -28.69 -17.31 16.20
N ILE A 90 -28.60 -16.03 15.84
CA ILE A 90 -28.59 -14.93 16.81
C ILE A 90 -30.01 -14.86 17.38
N LYS A 91 -30.19 -15.24 18.65
CA LYS A 91 -31.47 -15.10 19.33
C LYS A 91 -31.77 -13.60 19.45
N GLN A 92 -32.74 -13.11 18.70
CA GLN A 92 -33.32 -11.78 18.94
C GLN A 92 -34.07 -11.84 20.28
N THR A 93 -33.41 -11.43 21.36
CA THR A 93 -34.10 -11.12 22.62
C THR A 93 -34.95 -9.88 22.37
N LYS A 94 -36.26 -10.08 22.21
CA LYS A 94 -37.24 -8.99 22.22
C LYS A 94 -37.12 -8.26 23.55
N GLN A 95 -36.46 -7.10 23.56
CA GLN A 95 -36.58 -6.15 24.66
C GLN A 95 -37.98 -5.54 24.57
N TYR A 96 -38.95 -6.14 25.25
CA TYR A 96 -40.20 -5.46 25.55
C TYR A 96 -39.92 -4.43 26.65
N THR A 97 -39.59 -3.20 26.25
CA THR A 97 -39.61 -2.06 27.16
C THR A 97 -41.06 -1.75 27.46
N SER A 98 -41.59 -2.36 28.52
CA SER A 98 -42.85 -1.96 29.13
C SER A 98 -42.62 -0.60 29.81
N LEU A 99 -42.95 0.48 29.12
CA LEU A 99 -43.03 1.80 29.75
C LEU A 99 -44.42 1.96 30.34
N SER A 100 -44.42 1.90 31.68
CA SER A 100 -45.56 2.07 32.55
C SER A 100 -46.27 3.40 32.37
N LYS A 101 -47.60 3.34 32.39
CA LYS A 101 -48.53 4.22 33.11
C LYS A 101 -48.05 5.67 33.32
N GLY A 102 -48.57 6.59 32.50
CA GLY A 102 -48.56 8.03 32.74
C GLY A 102 -49.93 8.62 32.44
N SER A 103 -50.78 8.61 33.46
CA SER A 103 -52.05 9.34 33.50
C SER A 103 -51.80 10.84 33.35
N ILE A 104 -52.46 11.51 32.40
CA ILE A 104 -52.58 12.98 32.42
C ILE A 104 -54.02 13.34 32.03
N PHE A 105 -54.80 13.71 33.06
CA PHE A 105 -55.96 14.58 32.94
C PHE A 105 -55.54 15.93 32.34
N LYS A 106 -56.26 16.43 31.35
CA LYS A 106 -56.78 17.80 31.25
C LYS A 106 -58.03 17.80 30.37
#